data_AF-A0A7K1CSD0-F1
#
_entry.id   AF-A0A7K1CSD0-F1
#
_cell.length_a   1.000
_cell.length_b   1.000
_cell.length_c   1.000
_cell.angle_alpha   90.00
_cell.angle_beta   90.00
_cell.angle_gamma   90.00
#
_symmetry.space_group_name_H-M   'P 1'
#
loop_
_entity.id
_entity.type
_entity.pdbx_description
1 polymer ?
#
loop_
_entity_poly.entity_id
_entity_poly.type
_entity_poly.pdbx_seq_one_letter_code
_entity_poly.pdbx_strand_id
1 'polypeptide(L)'
;MTHQKNSPISRRTLLRSGGAVVASGVVLAACGGSTGNPVTRIGEQPESEPLSDAKVDDVVLLRTAQSVEKMVADILSDSRITSVLSGEKATLVAAFAVAHQRHVSNIAPLVTSRGGEPVNEANAKLMTAYGNTVLDLIGESKEQDDALTAVLGLETLVAATYQYSLSLTVEPALRADMMRLGAQSSRHAAVLAQLKNPGTKGFAPGTDEEGNPTVATLPTAFGALNSVQIAIGPPNEVGLRTNVLMDTPSLNSLLYVS
;
A
#
# COMPACT_ATOMS: atom_id res chain seq x y z
N MET A 1 40.64 -10.86 -40.90
CA MET A 1 40.47 -12.15 -40.19
C MET A 1 39.78 -11.89 -38.86
N THR A 2 38.61 -12.48 -38.71
CA THR A 2 37.65 -12.38 -37.59
C THR A 2 38.09 -13.20 -36.39
N HIS A 3 37.96 -12.65 -35.17
CA HIS A 3 37.85 -13.45 -33.95
C HIS A 3 36.76 -12.89 -33.03
N GLN A 4 35.55 -13.43 -33.20
CA GLN A 4 34.53 -13.45 -32.15
C GLN A 4 35.02 -14.33 -30.99
N LYS A 5 35.06 -13.79 -29.77
CA LYS A 5 35.13 -14.59 -28.55
C LYS A 5 33.69 -14.90 -28.12
N ASN A 6 33.26 -16.15 -28.33
CA ASN A 6 32.07 -16.69 -27.70
C ASN A 6 32.40 -17.13 -26.27
N SER A 7 31.75 -16.55 -25.26
CA SER A 7 31.69 -17.12 -23.91
C SER A 7 30.38 -17.89 -23.74
N PRO A 8 30.39 -19.22 -23.48
CA PRO A 8 29.18 -20.02 -23.39
C PRO A 8 28.83 -20.36 -21.95
N ILE A 9 28.46 -19.39 -21.11
CA ILE A 9 27.77 -19.69 -19.85
C ILE A 9 26.66 -18.65 -19.63
N SER A 10 25.43 -19.05 -19.96
CA SER A 10 24.23 -18.28 -19.66
C SER A 10 23.79 -18.55 -18.23
N ARG A 11 23.60 -17.47 -17.44
CA ARG A 11 23.10 -17.52 -16.04
C ARG A 11 21.75 -18.26 -15.92
N ARG A 12 21.00 -18.39 -17.01
CA ARG A 12 19.71 -19.08 -17.07
C ARG A 12 19.83 -20.62 -16.99
N THR A 13 20.98 -21.21 -17.33
CA THR A 13 21.19 -22.67 -17.26
C THR A 13 21.58 -23.14 -15.85
N LEU A 14 22.26 -22.29 -15.07
CA LEU A 14 22.68 -22.58 -13.70
C LEU A 14 21.52 -22.68 -12.68
N LEU A 15 20.40 -22.01 -12.94
CA LEU A 15 19.22 -22.03 -12.06
C LEU A 15 18.27 -23.21 -12.33
N ARG A 16 18.51 -24.01 -13.38
CA ARG A 16 17.66 -25.15 -13.75
C ARG A 16 18.15 -26.50 -13.23
N SER A 17 19.34 -26.57 -12.63
CA SER A 17 20.00 -27.81 -12.22
C SER A 17 20.42 -27.88 -10.75
N GLY A 18 19.86 -27.02 -9.88
CA GLY A 18 20.30 -26.84 -8.49
C GLY A 18 19.28 -27.25 -7.42
N GLY A 19 18.60 -28.39 -7.57
CA GLY A 19 17.57 -28.83 -6.61
C GLY A 19 17.59 -30.33 -6.37
N ALA A 20 18.67 -30.86 -5.79
CA ALA A 20 18.71 -32.21 -5.24
C ALA A 20 19.62 -32.26 -4.00
N VAL A 21 19.02 -32.18 -2.82
CA VAL A 21 19.64 -32.66 -1.58
C VAL A 21 18.64 -33.60 -0.92
N VAL A 22 18.92 -34.89 -1.00
CA VAL A 22 18.30 -35.95 -0.19
C VAL A 22 19.40 -36.48 0.71
N ALA A 23 19.20 -36.42 2.04
CA ALA A 23 19.59 -37.47 2.99
C ALA A 23 19.38 -37.06 4.46
N SER A 24 18.48 -37.81 5.12
CA SER A 24 18.71 -38.55 6.37
C SER A 24 18.97 -37.81 7.69
N GLY A 25 18.00 -37.92 8.60
CA GLY A 25 18.18 -37.74 10.03
C GLY A 25 17.06 -38.40 10.84
N VAL A 26 17.11 -39.73 10.99
CA VAL A 26 16.35 -40.46 12.05
C VAL A 26 17.16 -40.33 13.32
N VAL A 27 16.59 -39.83 14.43
CA VAL A 27 16.97 -40.21 15.81
C VAL A 27 15.89 -39.73 16.81
N LEU A 28 15.54 -40.65 17.73
CA LEU A 28 14.80 -40.54 19.01
C LEU A 28 13.25 -40.60 19.01
N ALA A 29 12.77 -41.84 18.98
CA ALA A 29 11.64 -42.24 19.80
C ALA A 29 12.02 -42.13 21.29
N ALA A 30 11.25 -41.37 22.07
CA ALA A 30 11.22 -41.47 23.52
C ALA A 30 9.75 -41.60 23.96
N CYS A 31 9.47 -42.77 24.55
CA CYS A 31 8.22 -43.13 25.17
C CYS A 31 7.84 -42.17 26.31
N GLY A 32 6.55 -41.94 26.50
CA GLY A 32 6.00 -41.32 27.69
C GLY A 32 4.50 -41.07 27.57
N GLY A 33 3.70 -42.12 27.66
CA GLY A 33 2.25 -41.98 27.76
C GLY A 33 1.85 -41.29 29.05
N SER A 34 0.96 -40.30 28.97
CA SER A 34 0.13 -39.84 30.07
C SER A 34 -1.11 -39.14 29.51
N THR A 35 -2.27 -39.69 29.85
CA THR A 35 -3.58 -39.09 29.67
C THR A 35 -3.71 -37.85 30.56
N GLY A 36 -3.79 -36.66 29.96
CA GLY A 36 -4.03 -35.40 30.68
C GLY A 36 -3.70 -34.19 29.80
N ASN A 37 -4.56 -33.18 29.82
CA ASN A 37 -4.53 -31.95 29.01
C ASN A 37 -3.10 -31.47 28.66
N PRO A 38 -2.77 -31.24 27.37
CA PRO A 38 -1.45 -30.76 27.00
C PRO A 38 -1.25 -29.33 27.50
N VAL A 39 -0.31 -29.17 28.44
CA VAL A 39 0.32 -27.89 28.75
C VAL A 39 1.24 -27.56 27.58
N THR A 40 1.02 -26.41 26.95
CA THR A 40 1.79 -25.90 25.81
C THR A 40 3.29 -25.89 26.15
N ARG A 41 4.13 -26.55 25.34
CA ARG A 41 5.57 -26.53 25.57
C ARG A 41 6.17 -25.23 25.06
N ILE A 42 7.07 -24.62 25.84
CA ILE A 42 7.91 -23.52 25.35
C ILE A 42 8.76 -24.07 24.20
N GLY A 43 8.47 -23.62 22.97
CA GLY A 43 9.08 -24.11 21.73
C GLY A 43 8.10 -24.75 20.73
N GLU A 44 6.84 -24.98 21.11
CA GLU A 44 5.77 -25.26 20.15
C GLU A 44 5.37 -23.95 19.48
N GLN A 45 5.85 -23.73 18.25
CA GLN A 45 5.21 -22.78 17.35
C GLN A 45 3.78 -23.29 17.17
N PRO A 46 2.73 -22.48 17.45
CA PRO A 46 1.37 -22.85 17.08
C PRO A 46 1.41 -23.28 15.62
N GLU A 47 0.74 -24.37 15.24
CA GLU A 47 0.52 -24.67 13.83
C GLU A 47 -0.08 -23.41 13.21
N SER A 48 0.74 -22.70 12.42
CA SER A 48 0.24 -21.60 11.61
C SER A 48 -0.70 -22.28 10.63
N GLU A 49 -1.99 -21.94 10.67
CA GLU A 49 -2.88 -22.36 9.61
C GLU A 49 -2.20 -22.04 8.28
N PRO A 50 -2.04 -23.02 7.38
CA PRO A 50 -1.47 -22.74 6.08
C PRO A 50 -2.32 -21.64 5.46
N LEU A 51 -1.67 -20.54 5.07
CA LEU A 51 -2.33 -19.49 4.29
C LEU A 51 -3.05 -20.21 3.15
N SER A 52 -4.37 -20.01 3.05
CA SER A 52 -5.16 -20.60 1.98
C SER A 52 -4.43 -20.39 0.65
N ASP A 53 -4.43 -21.38 -0.23
CA ASP A 53 -3.85 -21.31 -1.58
C ASP A 53 -4.72 -20.41 -2.50
N ALA A 54 -5.22 -19.32 -1.93
CA ALA A 54 -6.12 -18.37 -2.55
C ALA A 54 -5.32 -17.63 -3.61
N LYS A 55 -5.58 -18.03 -4.85
CA LYS A 55 -4.98 -17.44 -6.02
C LYS A 55 -5.33 -15.95 -6.09
N VAL A 56 -4.30 -15.12 -6.19
CA VAL A 56 -4.48 -13.70 -6.52
C VAL A 56 -4.78 -13.61 -8.02
N ASP A 57 -6.04 -13.37 -8.36
CA ASP A 57 -6.49 -13.14 -9.73
C ASP A 57 -6.95 -11.68 -9.95
N ASP A 58 -7.33 -11.37 -11.18
CA ASP A 58 -7.75 -10.03 -11.58
C ASP A 58 -8.99 -9.54 -10.78
N VAL A 59 -9.87 -10.45 -10.34
CA VAL A 59 -11.04 -10.12 -9.51
C VAL A 59 -10.59 -9.74 -8.10
N VAL A 60 -9.68 -10.50 -7.49
CA VAL A 60 -9.10 -10.18 -6.17
C VAL A 60 -8.40 -8.82 -6.21
N LEU A 61 -7.62 -8.54 -7.26
CA LEU A 61 -6.93 -7.26 -7.41
C LEU A 61 -7.93 -6.10 -7.55
N LEU A 62 -8.98 -6.26 -8.35
CA LEU A 62 -10.01 -5.24 -8.53
C LEU A 62 -10.81 -4.97 -7.26
N ARG A 63 -11.26 -6.02 -6.57
CA ARG A 63 -11.98 -5.90 -5.28
C ARG A 63 -11.09 -5.21 -4.24
N THR A 64 -9.81 -5.57 -4.20
CA THR A 64 -8.84 -4.93 -3.32
C THR A 64 -8.69 -3.45 -3.65
N ALA A 65 -8.44 -3.09 -4.92
CA ALA A 65 -8.36 -1.71 -5.36
C ALA A 65 -9.62 -0.93 -4.99
N GLN A 66 -10.81 -1.49 -5.24
CA GLN A 66 -12.09 -0.87 -4.92
C GLN A 66 -12.23 -0.56 -3.41
N SER A 67 -11.83 -1.48 -2.53
CA SER A 67 -11.85 -1.26 -1.08
C SER A 67 -10.82 -0.23 -0.60
N VAL A 68 -9.66 -0.12 -1.28
CA VAL A 68 -8.65 0.91 -0.99
C VAL A 68 -9.14 2.28 -1.44
N GLU A 69 -9.74 2.38 -2.62
CA GLU A 69 -10.40 3.59 -3.10
C GLU A 69 -11.48 4.07 -2.13
N LYS A 70 -12.30 3.13 -1.64
CA LYS A 70 -13.33 3.43 -0.65
C LYS A 70 -12.73 3.90 0.68
N MET A 71 -11.68 3.22 1.16
CA MET A 71 -10.96 3.61 2.36
C MET A 71 -10.46 5.06 2.28
N VAL A 72 -9.83 5.44 1.17
CA VAL A 72 -9.31 6.80 1.00
C VAL A 72 -10.46 7.82 0.87
N ALA A 73 -11.52 7.50 0.12
CA ALA A 73 -12.70 8.36 0.06
C ALA A 73 -13.30 8.63 1.45
N ASP A 74 -13.38 7.59 2.29
CA ASP A 74 -13.93 7.69 3.65
C ASP A 74 -13.01 8.49 4.57
N ILE A 75 -11.70 8.24 4.54
CA ILE A 75 -10.72 9.01 5.32
C ILE A 75 -10.76 10.50 4.94
N LEU A 76 -10.71 10.84 3.66
CA LEU A 76 -10.72 12.24 3.21
C LEU A 76 -12.04 12.96 3.54
N SER A 77 -13.13 12.22 3.74
CA SER A 77 -14.44 12.76 4.13
C SER A 77 -14.65 12.78 5.64
N ASP A 78 -13.75 12.18 6.43
CA ASP A 78 -13.85 12.11 7.89
C ASP A 78 -13.82 13.52 8.51
N SER A 79 -14.58 13.72 9.59
CA SER A 79 -14.66 15.01 10.27
C SER A 79 -13.32 15.44 10.87
N ARG A 80 -12.44 14.50 11.24
CA ARG A 80 -11.09 14.78 11.73
C ARG A 80 -10.20 15.39 10.65
N ILE A 81 -10.38 14.99 9.38
CA ILE A 81 -9.72 15.63 8.24
C ILE A 81 -10.40 16.95 7.89
N THR A 82 -11.72 16.92 7.66
CA THR A 82 -12.43 18.06 7.07
C THR A 82 -12.55 19.26 8.01
N SER A 83 -12.55 19.06 9.32
CA SER A 83 -12.67 20.16 10.30
C SER A 83 -11.43 21.05 10.41
N VAL A 84 -10.25 20.56 10.02
CA VAL A 84 -8.98 21.31 10.10
C VAL A 84 -8.59 21.96 8.78
N LEU A 85 -9.28 21.62 7.68
CA LEU A 85 -9.02 22.17 6.35
C LEU A 85 -9.84 23.43 6.11
N SER A 86 -9.26 24.40 5.43
CA SER A 86 -9.92 25.66 5.08
C SER A 86 -9.63 26.14 3.65
N GLY A 87 -10.50 27.00 3.13
CA GLY A 87 -10.33 27.64 1.81
C GLY A 87 -10.15 26.64 0.66
N GLU A 88 -9.23 26.94 -0.25
CA GLU A 88 -8.91 26.11 -1.42
C GLU A 88 -8.49 24.68 -1.04
N LYS A 89 -7.82 24.52 0.11
CA LYS A 89 -7.36 23.20 0.59
C LYS A 89 -8.54 22.28 0.89
N ALA A 90 -9.56 22.81 1.56
CA ALA A 90 -10.80 22.07 1.83
C ALA A 90 -11.53 21.70 0.54
N THR A 91 -11.63 22.65 -0.41
CA THR A 91 -12.25 22.39 -1.72
C THR A 91 -11.51 21.31 -2.50
N LEU A 92 -10.18 21.35 -2.51
CA LEU A 92 -9.35 20.38 -3.21
C LEU A 92 -9.47 18.98 -2.62
N VAL A 93 -9.34 18.83 -1.30
CA VAL A 93 -9.46 17.52 -0.63
C VAL A 93 -10.87 16.93 -0.79
N ALA A 94 -11.91 17.76 -0.72
CA ALA A 94 -13.27 17.31 -1.00
C ALA A 94 -13.43 16.82 -2.46
N ALA A 95 -12.79 17.50 -3.42
CA ALA A 95 -12.79 17.05 -4.82
C ALA A 95 -12.08 15.69 -4.99
N PHE A 96 -11.01 15.44 -4.24
CA PHE A 96 -10.31 14.15 -4.26
C PHE A 96 -11.17 13.04 -3.64
N ALA A 97 -11.84 13.29 -2.51
CA ALA A 97 -12.79 12.34 -1.94
C ALA A 97 -13.89 11.93 -2.94
N VAL A 98 -14.46 12.91 -3.65
CA VAL A 98 -15.44 12.68 -4.73
C VAL A 98 -14.84 11.90 -5.90
N ALA A 99 -13.58 12.13 -6.24
CA ALA A 99 -12.88 11.39 -7.29
C ALA A 99 -12.70 9.92 -6.91
N HIS A 100 -12.25 9.63 -5.69
CA HIS A 100 -12.13 8.26 -5.19
C HIS A 100 -13.48 7.53 -5.13
N GLN A 101 -14.56 8.21 -4.69
CA GLN A 101 -15.89 7.62 -4.71
C GLN A 101 -16.36 7.29 -6.15
N ARG A 102 -15.96 8.09 -7.14
CA ARG A 102 -16.19 7.79 -8.56
C ARG A 102 -15.36 6.62 -9.04
N HIS A 103 -14.13 6.45 -8.54
CA HIS A 103 -13.30 5.29 -8.85
C HIS A 103 -13.93 4.01 -8.32
N VAL A 104 -14.45 4.01 -7.08
CA VAL A 104 -15.25 2.91 -6.54
C VAL A 104 -16.37 2.51 -7.50
N SER A 105 -17.14 3.49 -8.00
CA SER A 105 -18.22 3.23 -8.97
C SER A 105 -17.72 2.75 -10.33
N ASN A 106 -16.56 3.21 -10.78
CA ASN A 106 -15.97 2.80 -12.06
C ASN A 106 -15.36 1.39 -12.02
N ILE A 107 -14.88 0.96 -10.85
CA ILE A 107 -14.29 -0.37 -10.66
C ILE A 107 -15.39 -1.44 -10.54
N ALA A 108 -16.54 -1.11 -9.93
CA ALA A 108 -17.66 -2.04 -9.77
C ALA A 108 -18.02 -2.84 -11.06
N PRO A 109 -18.27 -2.21 -12.23
CA PRO A 109 -18.56 -2.96 -13.45
C PRO A 109 -17.39 -3.82 -13.95
N LEU A 110 -16.14 -3.42 -13.68
CA LEU A 110 -14.96 -4.24 -14.01
C LEU A 110 -14.94 -5.53 -13.18
N VAL A 111 -15.32 -5.46 -11.90
CA VAL A 111 -15.46 -6.61 -11.01
C VAL A 111 -16.59 -7.52 -11.50
N THR A 112 -17.78 -6.97 -11.71
CA THR A 112 -18.97 -7.75 -12.14
C THR A 112 -18.75 -8.44 -13.50
N SER A 113 -18.11 -7.75 -14.46
CA SER A 113 -17.83 -8.34 -15.79
C SER A 113 -16.93 -9.57 -15.75
N ARG A 114 -16.21 -9.78 -14.63
CA ARG A 114 -15.29 -10.91 -14.40
C ARG A 114 -15.87 -11.93 -13.41
N GLY A 115 -17.17 -11.83 -13.10
CA GLY A 115 -17.87 -12.76 -12.21
C GLY A 115 -17.59 -12.55 -10.73
N GLY A 116 -16.99 -11.42 -10.35
CA GLY A 116 -16.81 -11.04 -8.95
C GLY A 116 -17.96 -10.17 -8.42
N GLU A 117 -18.09 -10.14 -7.10
CA GLU A 117 -18.98 -9.19 -6.42
C GLU A 117 -18.26 -7.87 -6.16
N PRO A 118 -18.83 -6.70 -6.51
CA PRO A 118 -18.25 -5.40 -6.12
C PRO A 118 -18.20 -5.22 -4.61
N VAL A 119 -17.25 -4.41 -4.13
CA VAL A 119 -17.07 -4.05 -2.72
C VAL A 119 -17.31 -2.56 -2.56
N ASN A 120 -18.09 -2.17 -1.55
CA ASN A 120 -18.40 -0.75 -1.27
C ASN A 120 -17.97 -0.32 0.14
N GLU A 121 -17.23 -1.17 0.83
CA GLU A 121 -16.68 -0.96 2.15
C GLU A 121 -15.18 -0.64 2.08
N ALA A 122 -14.71 0.19 3.02
CA ALA A 122 -13.30 0.44 3.20
C ALA A 122 -12.52 -0.85 3.52
N ASN A 123 -11.26 -0.93 3.09
CA ASN A 123 -10.40 -2.06 3.44
C ASN A 123 -10.14 -2.10 4.96
N ALA A 124 -10.89 -2.96 5.66
CA ALA A 124 -10.85 -3.06 7.11
C ALA A 124 -9.45 -3.41 7.65
N LYS A 125 -8.68 -4.23 6.92
CA LYS A 125 -7.33 -4.65 7.33
C LYS A 125 -6.36 -3.47 7.32
N LEU A 126 -6.43 -2.62 6.30
CA LEU A 126 -5.60 -1.42 6.19
C LEU A 126 -6.07 -0.31 7.14
N MET A 127 -7.37 -0.18 7.37
CA MET A 127 -7.91 0.69 8.42
C MET A 127 -7.37 0.32 9.80
N THR A 128 -7.37 -0.97 10.15
CA THR A 128 -6.77 -1.45 11.40
C THR A 128 -5.25 -1.28 11.42
N ALA A 129 -4.56 -1.52 10.31
CA ALA A 129 -3.10 -1.44 10.26
C ALA A 129 -2.58 -0.01 10.42
N TYR A 130 -3.24 0.97 9.82
CA TYR A 130 -2.79 2.37 9.87
C TYR A 130 -3.90 3.41 9.71
N GLY A 131 -5.00 3.14 9.00
CA GLY A 131 -6.01 4.16 8.70
C GLY A 131 -6.63 4.81 9.94
N ASN A 132 -6.94 4.00 10.97
CA ASN A 132 -7.44 4.50 12.25
C ASN A 132 -6.40 5.36 12.96
N THR A 133 -5.15 4.89 13.03
CA THR A 133 -4.04 5.63 13.65
C THR A 133 -3.82 6.99 12.97
N VAL A 134 -3.91 7.07 11.65
CA VAL A 134 -3.82 8.33 10.91
C VAL A 134 -4.91 9.30 11.35
N LEU A 135 -6.16 8.84 11.39
CA LEU A 135 -7.28 9.67 11.78
C LEU A 135 -7.19 10.13 13.23
N ASP A 136 -6.78 9.25 14.14
CA ASP A 136 -6.61 9.56 15.57
C ASP A 136 -5.53 10.63 15.78
N LEU A 137 -4.36 10.48 15.16
CA LEU A 137 -3.27 11.46 15.26
C LEU A 137 -3.67 12.85 14.73
N ILE A 138 -4.46 12.92 13.66
CA ILE A 138 -4.96 14.20 13.12
C ILE A 138 -6.03 14.79 14.03
N GLY A 139 -6.91 13.96 14.60
CA GLY A 139 -7.88 14.39 15.60
C GLY A 139 -7.24 14.95 16.87
N GLU A 140 -6.09 14.40 17.25
CA GLU A 140 -5.27 14.87 18.38
C GLU A 140 -4.53 16.17 18.07
N SER A 141 -3.81 16.25 16.95
CA SER A 141 -3.04 17.45 16.60
C SER A 141 -3.92 18.62 16.20
N LYS A 142 -5.03 18.34 15.49
CA LYS A 142 -5.92 19.33 14.87
C LYS A 142 -5.20 20.29 13.93
N GLU A 143 -4.09 19.85 13.35
CA GLU A 143 -3.25 20.66 12.48
C GLU A 143 -3.61 20.44 11.01
N GLN A 144 -3.78 21.55 10.28
CA GLN A 144 -4.06 21.50 8.84
C GLN A 144 -2.91 20.84 8.06
N ASP A 145 -1.67 21.04 8.49
CA ASP A 145 -0.51 20.48 7.81
C ASP A 145 -0.45 18.95 7.92
N ASP A 146 -0.83 18.40 9.08
CA ASP A 146 -0.92 16.96 9.31
C ASP A 146 -1.98 16.32 8.42
N ALA A 147 -3.14 16.98 8.27
CA ALA A 147 -4.18 16.53 7.35
C ALA A 147 -3.67 16.51 5.90
N LEU A 148 -3.01 17.57 5.43
CA LEU A 148 -2.47 17.60 4.07
C LEU A 148 -1.35 16.55 3.85
N THR A 149 -0.51 16.34 4.86
CA THR A 149 0.54 15.31 4.83
C THR A 149 -0.06 13.91 4.75
N ALA A 150 -1.15 13.66 5.49
CA ALA A 150 -1.88 12.39 5.42
C ALA A 150 -2.54 12.19 4.05
N VAL A 151 -3.22 13.20 3.50
CA VAL A 151 -3.85 13.10 2.16
C VAL A 151 -2.79 12.86 1.09
N LEU A 152 -1.66 13.56 1.12
CA LEU A 152 -0.54 13.31 0.21
C LEU A 152 -0.03 11.87 0.31
N GLY A 153 0.12 11.35 1.54
CA GLY A 153 0.54 9.98 1.79
C GLY A 153 -0.46 8.95 1.23
N LEU A 154 -1.76 9.18 1.43
CA LEU A 154 -2.82 8.29 0.94
C LEU A 154 -2.89 8.27 -0.60
N GLU A 155 -2.76 9.42 -1.26
CA GLU A 155 -2.71 9.48 -2.73
C GLU A 155 -1.48 8.76 -3.29
N THR A 156 -0.34 8.87 -2.60
CA THR A 156 0.87 8.11 -2.94
C THR A 156 0.67 6.61 -2.75
N LEU A 157 0.01 6.20 -1.66
CA LEU A 157 -0.33 4.81 -1.37
C LEU A 157 -1.26 4.21 -2.42
N VAL A 158 -2.28 4.95 -2.87
CA VAL A 158 -3.19 4.50 -3.93
C VAL A 158 -2.44 4.33 -5.24
N ALA A 159 -1.60 5.30 -5.61
CA ALA A 159 -0.76 5.19 -6.80
C ALA A 159 0.15 3.94 -6.76
N ALA A 160 0.81 3.70 -5.62
CA ALA A 160 1.65 2.53 -5.40
C ALA A 160 0.84 1.21 -5.43
N THR A 161 -0.39 1.22 -4.90
CA THR A 161 -1.29 0.07 -4.93
C THR A 161 -1.61 -0.34 -6.36
N TYR A 162 -1.93 0.62 -7.24
CA TYR A 162 -2.13 0.30 -8.66
C TYR A 162 -0.85 -0.18 -9.33
N GLN A 163 0.30 0.44 -9.08
CA GLN A 163 1.58 -0.02 -9.64
C GLN A 163 1.88 -1.47 -9.27
N TYR A 164 1.61 -1.84 -8.01
CA TYR A 164 1.71 -3.22 -7.55
C TYR A 164 0.73 -4.13 -8.30
N SER A 165 -0.57 -3.77 -8.36
CA SER A 165 -1.59 -4.57 -9.05
C SER A 165 -1.26 -4.81 -10.53
N LEU A 166 -0.70 -3.83 -11.24
CA LEU A 166 -0.32 -3.96 -12.64
C LEU A 166 0.67 -5.10 -12.92
N SER A 167 1.56 -5.39 -11.97
CA SER A 167 2.52 -6.49 -12.10
C SER A 167 1.86 -7.88 -11.99
N LEU A 168 0.67 -7.95 -11.40
CA LEU A 168 -0.08 -9.17 -11.14
C LEU A 168 -1.25 -9.35 -12.12
N THR A 169 -1.78 -8.25 -12.67
CA THR A 169 -2.91 -8.28 -13.60
C THR A 169 -2.58 -9.02 -14.89
N VAL A 170 -3.43 -9.95 -15.28
CA VAL A 170 -3.24 -10.79 -16.47
C VAL A 170 -3.87 -10.17 -17.72
N GLU A 171 -5.03 -9.53 -17.58
CA GLU A 171 -5.73 -8.96 -18.73
C GLU A 171 -5.14 -7.60 -19.19
N PRO A 172 -4.76 -7.44 -20.47
CA PRO A 172 -4.18 -6.19 -20.96
C PRO A 172 -5.09 -4.97 -20.88
N ALA A 173 -6.38 -5.12 -21.18
CA ALA A 173 -7.34 -4.01 -21.09
C ALA A 173 -7.48 -3.54 -19.64
N LEU A 174 -7.55 -4.48 -18.70
CA LEU A 174 -7.60 -4.18 -17.27
C LEU A 174 -6.34 -3.45 -16.78
N ARG A 175 -5.16 -3.82 -17.25
CA ARG A 175 -3.94 -3.07 -16.93
C ARG A 175 -4.04 -1.62 -17.38
N ALA A 176 -4.59 -1.34 -18.56
CA ALA A 176 -4.75 0.03 -19.02
C ALA A 176 -5.71 0.83 -18.11
N ASP A 177 -6.80 0.22 -17.66
CA ASP A 177 -7.74 0.83 -16.72
C ASP A 177 -7.08 1.12 -15.36
N MET A 178 -6.37 0.15 -14.79
CA MET A 178 -5.63 0.30 -13.54
C MET A 178 -4.51 1.37 -13.64
N MET A 179 -3.78 1.41 -14.77
CA MET A 179 -2.78 2.46 -15.04
C MET A 179 -3.42 3.85 -15.02
N ARG A 180 -4.60 4.01 -15.64
CA ARG A 180 -5.30 5.28 -15.69
C ARG A 180 -5.74 5.75 -14.30
N LEU A 181 -6.21 4.84 -13.45
CA LEU A 181 -6.63 5.13 -12.08
C LEU A 181 -5.42 5.52 -11.22
N GLY A 182 -4.35 4.73 -11.23
CA GLY A 182 -3.10 5.06 -10.52
C GLY A 182 -2.51 6.41 -10.94
N ALA A 183 -2.54 6.74 -12.23
CA ALA A 183 -2.09 8.03 -12.74
C ALA A 183 -2.96 9.22 -12.28
N GLN A 184 -4.22 9.00 -11.89
CA GLN A 184 -5.04 10.05 -11.27
C GLN A 184 -4.57 10.34 -9.85
N SER A 185 -4.36 9.33 -9.02
CA SER A 185 -3.80 9.53 -7.67
C SER A 185 -2.38 10.10 -7.67
N SER A 186 -1.52 9.70 -8.61
CA SER A 186 -0.20 10.34 -8.75
C SER A 186 -0.31 11.84 -9.06
N ARG A 187 -1.33 12.26 -9.84
CA ARG A 187 -1.58 13.69 -10.10
C ARG A 187 -2.13 14.41 -8.88
N HIS A 188 -3.01 13.78 -8.10
CA HIS A 188 -3.49 14.36 -6.85
C HIS A 188 -2.33 14.59 -5.86
N ALA A 189 -1.45 13.59 -5.69
CA ALA A 189 -0.24 13.71 -4.89
C ALA A 189 0.66 14.86 -5.38
N ALA A 190 0.88 14.98 -6.69
CA ALA A 190 1.65 16.07 -7.28
C ALA A 190 1.03 17.45 -7.02
N VAL A 191 -0.30 17.58 -7.10
CA VAL A 191 -1.00 18.84 -6.80
C VAL A 191 -0.83 19.20 -5.32
N LEU A 192 -0.96 18.24 -4.41
CA LEU A 192 -0.75 18.48 -2.97
C LEU A 192 0.70 18.80 -2.63
N ALA A 193 1.66 18.17 -3.31
CA ALA A 193 3.06 18.49 -3.17
C ALA A 193 3.33 19.95 -3.55
N GLN A 194 2.79 20.45 -4.67
CA GLN A 194 2.89 21.86 -5.06
C GLN A 194 2.13 22.80 -4.14
N LEU A 195 1.05 22.34 -3.51
CA LEU A 195 0.35 23.13 -2.50
C LEU A 195 1.19 23.31 -1.23
N LYS A 196 1.97 22.29 -0.84
CA LYS A 196 2.86 22.33 0.34
C LYS A 196 4.20 23.02 0.04
N ASN A 197 4.76 22.80 -1.14
CA ASN A 197 6.06 23.33 -1.56
C ASN A 197 5.96 23.90 -2.98
N PRO A 198 5.45 25.14 -3.13
CA PRO A 198 5.10 25.69 -4.43
C PRO A 198 6.30 26.10 -5.28
N GLY A 199 6.04 26.20 -6.59
CA GLY A 199 6.98 26.72 -7.57
C GLY A 199 7.98 25.67 -8.06
N THR A 200 9.01 26.12 -8.78
CA THR A 200 9.96 25.20 -9.44
C THR A 200 10.92 24.54 -8.47
N LYS A 201 11.14 25.13 -7.29
CA LYS A 201 11.98 24.58 -6.23
C LYS A 201 11.39 23.31 -5.61
N GLY A 202 10.06 23.17 -5.60
CA GLY A 202 9.37 21.99 -5.11
C GLY A 202 9.19 20.85 -6.12
N PHE A 203 9.75 20.96 -7.33
CA PHE A 203 9.66 19.87 -8.30
C PHE A 203 10.50 18.65 -7.91
N ALA A 204 11.72 18.88 -7.45
CA ALA A 204 12.68 17.84 -7.10
C ALA A 204 12.89 17.77 -5.58
N PRO A 205 13.38 16.64 -5.04
CA PRO A 205 13.80 16.56 -3.65
C PRO A 205 14.82 17.65 -3.30
N GLY A 206 14.63 18.28 -2.16
CA GLY A 206 15.49 19.34 -1.65
C GLY A 206 15.28 19.56 -0.17
N THR A 207 15.95 20.55 0.40
CA THR A 207 15.83 20.93 1.82
C THR A 207 15.37 22.37 1.98
N ASP A 208 14.72 22.68 3.09
CA ASP A 208 14.39 24.05 3.50
C ASP A 208 15.64 24.77 4.07
N GLU A 209 15.45 26.00 4.56
CA GLU A 209 16.53 26.85 5.08
C GLU A 209 17.14 26.27 6.36
N GLU A 210 16.38 25.46 7.08
CA GLU A 210 16.76 24.74 8.30
C GLU A 210 17.40 23.37 8.00
N GLY A 211 17.47 22.96 6.74
CA GLY A 211 18.07 21.70 6.30
C GLY A 211 17.14 20.49 6.38
N ASN A 212 15.83 20.68 6.64
CA ASN A 212 14.86 19.60 6.65
C ASN A 212 14.44 19.23 5.22
N PRO A 213 14.20 17.95 4.92
CA PRO A 213 13.67 17.52 3.63
C PRO A 213 12.32 18.17 3.30
N THR A 214 12.21 18.74 2.09
CA THR A 214 10.97 19.30 1.57
C THR A 214 10.19 18.26 0.77
N VAL A 215 8.87 18.44 0.71
CA VAL A 215 8.00 17.63 -0.15
C VAL A 215 8.29 17.95 -1.61
N ALA A 216 8.51 16.93 -2.43
CA ALA A 216 8.76 17.06 -3.86
C ALA A 216 7.54 16.61 -4.68
N THR A 217 7.25 17.35 -5.75
CA THR A 217 6.21 17.00 -6.74
C THR A 217 6.54 15.75 -7.53
N LEU A 218 7.82 15.58 -7.87
CA LEU A 218 8.36 14.44 -8.58
C LEU A 218 9.47 13.82 -7.72
N PRO A 219 9.11 13.04 -6.68
CA PRO A 219 10.10 12.52 -5.73
C PRO A 219 11.05 11.52 -6.39
N THR A 220 10.55 10.73 -7.35
CA THR A 220 11.34 9.82 -8.20
C THR A 220 10.66 9.68 -9.57
N ALA A 221 11.33 9.04 -10.53
CA ALA A 221 10.75 8.75 -11.84
C ALA A 221 9.57 7.76 -11.82
N PHE A 222 9.46 6.93 -10.76
CA PHE A 222 8.47 5.86 -10.68
C PHE A 222 7.57 5.96 -9.43
N GLY A 223 7.73 6.97 -8.59
CA GLY A 223 7.12 7.01 -7.25
C GLY A 223 7.92 6.22 -6.20
N ALA A 224 7.40 6.19 -4.97
CA ALA A 224 7.95 5.37 -3.89
C ALA A 224 7.46 3.93 -4.04
N LEU A 225 8.39 2.97 -4.12
CA LEU A 225 8.09 1.52 -4.17
C LEU A 225 8.19 0.84 -2.79
N ASN A 226 8.61 1.59 -1.79
CA ASN A 226 8.63 1.20 -0.39
C ASN A 226 7.37 1.71 0.32
N SER A 227 7.19 1.31 1.59
CA SER A 227 6.15 1.82 2.47
C SER A 227 6.10 3.36 2.43
N VAL A 228 4.90 3.91 2.32
CA VAL A 228 4.69 5.36 2.39
C VAL A 228 4.81 5.78 3.86
N GLN A 229 5.82 6.57 4.17
CA GLN A 229 6.04 7.09 5.52
C GLN A 229 5.55 8.53 5.63
N ILE A 230 4.74 8.80 6.66
CA ILE A 230 4.31 10.15 7.02
C ILE A 230 4.63 10.43 8.48
N ALA A 231 4.99 11.68 8.80
CA ALA A 231 5.21 12.15 10.16
C ALA A 231 4.10 13.14 10.53
N ILE A 232 3.20 12.74 11.42
CA ILE A 232 1.99 13.50 11.79
C ILE A 232 1.68 13.35 13.29
N GLY A 233 0.71 14.11 13.77
CA GLY A 233 0.29 14.09 15.17
C GLY A 233 1.07 15.08 16.03
N PRO A 234 0.66 15.26 17.30
CA PRO A 234 1.31 16.18 18.22
C PRO A 234 2.78 15.78 18.41
N PRO A 235 3.71 16.76 18.51
CA PRO A 235 5.10 16.46 18.83
C PRO A 235 5.20 15.86 20.23
N ASN A 236 6.08 14.87 20.39
CA ASN A 236 6.40 14.28 21.68
C ASN A 236 7.34 15.19 22.50
N GLU A 237 7.77 14.72 23.68
CA GLU A 237 8.61 15.49 24.62
C GLU A 237 9.94 15.97 24.02
N VAL A 238 10.44 15.31 22.96
CA VAL A 238 11.67 15.68 22.24
C VAL A 238 11.39 16.42 20.92
N GLY A 239 10.14 16.85 20.70
CA GLY A 239 9.75 17.63 19.52
C GLY A 239 9.51 16.81 18.25
N LEU A 240 9.54 15.48 18.34
CA LEU A 240 9.35 14.60 17.18
C LEU A 240 7.89 14.20 17.02
N ARG A 241 7.41 14.17 15.77
CA ARG A 241 6.08 13.69 15.41
C ARG A 241 6.07 12.16 15.23
N THR A 242 4.88 11.56 15.29
CA THR A 242 4.70 10.12 15.11
C THR A 242 4.88 9.74 13.64
N ASN A 243 5.74 8.76 13.39
CA ASN A 243 5.91 8.16 12.06
C ASN A 243 4.87 7.06 11.85
N VAL A 244 4.03 7.21 10.84
CA VAL A 244 3.12 6.16 10.37
C VAL A 244 3.69 5.57 9.08
N LEU A 245 3.85 4.25 9.06
CA LEU A 245 4.28 3.48 7.89
C LEU A 245 3.04 2.84 7.26
N MET A 246 2.77 3.19 6.01
CA MET A 246 1.63 2.69 5.26
C MET A 246 2.12 1.80 4.13
N ASP A 247 1.80 0.51 4.23
CA ASP A 247 2.09 -0.47 3.19
C ASP A 247 0.92 -0.62 2.22
N THR A 248 1.25 -0.86 0.94
CA THR A 248 0.27 -1.30 -0.05
C THR A 248 -0.34 -2.65 0.35
N PRO A 249 -1.54 -2.99 -0.13
CA PRO A 249 -2.16 -4.27 0.20
C PRO A 249 -1.23 -5.47 -0.06
N SER A 250 -1.05 -6.30 0.97
CA SER A 250 -0.39 -7.60 0.92
C SER A 250 -1.40 -8.74 1.07
N LEU A 251 -0.96 -10.00 0.96
CA LEU A 251 -1.84 -11.19 0.93
C LEU A 251 -2.92 -11.21 2.03
N ASN A 252 -2.61 -10.72 3.23
CA ASN A 252 -3.55 -10.71 4.37
C ASN A 252 -4.58 -9.57 4.34
N SER A 253 -4.44 -8.65 3.39
CA SER A 253 -5.30 -7.49 3.17
C SER A 253 -5.95 -7.48 1.77
N LEU A 254 -5.69 -8.51 0.96
CA LEU A 254 -6.40 -8.73 -0.30
C LEU A 254 -7.81 -9.26 -0.05
N LEU A 255 -8.74 -8.85 -0.91
CA LEU A 255 -10.15 -9.23 -0.82
C LEU A 255 -10.44 -10.41 -1.73
N TYR A 256 -10.17 -11.62 -1.22
CA TYR A 256 -10.48 -12.86 -1.92
C TYR A 256 -11.98 -13.04 -2.17
N VAL A 257 -12.29 -13.82 -3.21
CA VAL A 257 -13.65 -14.31 -3.47
C VAL A 257 -13.86 -15.53 -2.59
N SER A 258 -14.91 -15.53 -1.78
CA SER A 258 -15.35 -16.69 -0.98
C SER A 258 -16.15 -17.66 -1.83
#